data_AF-A0A4Q9YRG0-F1
#
_entry.id   AF-A0A4Q9YRG0-F1
#
_cell.length_a   1.000
_cell.length_b   1.000
_cell.length_c   1.000
_cell.angle_alpha   90.00
_cell.angle_beta   90.00
_cell.angle_gamma   90.00
#
_symmetry.space_group_name_H-M   'P 1'
#
loop_
_entity.id
_entity.type
_entity.pdbx_description
1 polymer ?
#
loop_
_entity_poly.entity_id
_entity_poly.type
_entity_poly.pdbx_seq_one_letter_code
_entity_poly.pdbx_strand_id
1 'polypeptide(L)'
;MKIKIKVIIVIISIILASCSKIPTQSIDLMNNIQIEGQRMHTLNVMLTNKIFKEKRKKIDEFMKLDYTPKYIEEFIKKIPQNTDFKIELTNIMTSVIPKLNERRDAMQNTLESNRIKIIDKLNTDFQQYKTACDELKKLLESAVKVDEERKKLHSQVSQLTQNKIDFDQLDITIDKFIQDTGDWGENINNLNSSVNKLINK
;
A
#
# COMPACT_ATOMS: atom_id res chain seq x y z
N MET A 1 -22.14 -45.65 11.18
CA MET A 1 -22.24 -44.46 10.31
C MET A 1 -22.78 -43.21 11.02
N LYS A 2 -23.84 -43.31 11.84
CA LYS A 2 -24.46 -42.16 12.54
C LYS A 2 -23.56 -41.44 13.56
N ILE A 3 -22.61 -42.14 14.19
CA ILE A 3 -21.67 -41.55 15.17
C ILE A 3 -20.62 -40.65 14.48
N LYS A 4 -20.13 -41.03 13.29
CA LYS A 4 -19.16 -40.21 12.53
C LYS A 4 -19.77 -38.89 12.05
N ILE A 5 -21.06 -38.90 11.68
CA ILE A 5 -21.80 -37.69 11.28
C ILE A 5 -21.99 -36.73 12.47
N LYS A 6 -22.32 -37.24 13.66
CA LYS A 6 -22.44 -36.40 14.87
C LYS A 6 -21.11 -35.73 15.26
N VAL A 7 -19.99 -36.45 15.14
CA VAL A 7 -18.66 -35.89 15.44
C VAL A 7 -18.27 -34.79 14.44
N ILE A 8 -18.59 -34.96 13.15
CA ILE A 8 -18.34 -33.93 12.13
C ILE A 8 -19.18 -32.66 12.38
N ILE A 9 -20.46 -32.81 12.77
CA ILE A 9 -21.33 -31.67 13.09
C ILE A 9 -20.81 -30.90 14.32
N VAL A 10 -20.34 -31.60 15.35
CA VAL A 10 -19.77 -30.96 16.54
C VAL A 10 -18.47 -30.22 16.23
N ILE A 11 -17.60 -30.79 15.39
CA ILE A 11 -16.35 -30.12 14.96
C ILE A 11 -16.65 -28.86 14.14
N ILE A 12 -17.65 -28.91 13.25
CA ILE A 12 -18.08 -27.73 12.47
C ILE A 12 -18.67 -26.64 13.39
N SER A 13 -19.45 -27.01 14.41
CA SER A 13 -19.95 -26.04 15.40
C SER A 13 -18.83 -25.40 16.25
N ILE A 14 -17.75 -26.12 16.55
CA ILE A 14 -16.61 -25.58 17.32
C ILE A 14 -15.79 -24.59 16.47
N ILE A 15 -15.66 -24.83 15.17
CA ILE A 15 -14.96 -23.93 14.25
C ILE A 15 -15.76 -22.62 14.07
N LEU A 16 -17.09 -22.69 14.02
CA LEU A 16 -17.97 -21.51 13.93
C LEU A 16 -18.06 -20.70 15.23
N ALA A 17 -17.81 -21.34 16.39
CA ALA A 17 -17.76 -20.65 17.69
C ALA A 17 -16.44 -19.90 17.93
N SER A 18 -15.44 -20.08 17.06
CA SER A 18 -14.10 -19.47 17.20
C SER A 18 -13.97 -18.09 16.54
N CYS A 19 -15.08 -17.49 16.08
CA CYS A 19 -15.09 -16.07 15.69
C CYS A 19 -14.90 -15.18 16.93
N SER A 20 -13.63 -14.94 17.30
CA SER A 20 -13.26 -13.95 18.31
C SER A 20 -13.84 -12.60 17.92
N LYS A 21 -14.51 -11.92 18.87
CA LYS A 21 -14.97 -10.54 18.70
C LYS A 21 -13.79 -9.68 18.24
N ILE A 22 -13.90 -9.08 17.06
CA ILE A 22 -12.91 -8.12 16.58
C ILE A 22 -13.10 -6.84 17.40
N PRO A 23 -12.09 -6.44 18.19
CA PRO A 23 -12.23 -5.31 19.09
C PRO A 23 -12.04 -3.99 18.32
N THR A 24 -12.66 -2.90 18.77
CA THR A 24 -12.59 -1.57 18.12
C THR A 24 -11.15 -1.06 17.96
N GLN A 25 -10.26 -1.46 18.88
CA GLN A 25 -8.82 -1.15 18.89
C GLN A 25 -8.09 -1.63 17.61
N SER A 26 -8.64 -2.59 16.87
CA SER A 26 -8.07 -3.04 15.60
C SER A 26 -8.10 -1.95 14.52
N ILE A 27 -9.10 -1.05 14.55
CA ILE A 27 -9.20 0.08 13.61
C ILE A 27 -8.12 1.12 13.94
N ASP A 28 -7.89 1.41 15.22
CA ASP A 28 -6.85 2.34 15.67
C ASP A 28 -5.44 1.82 15.36
N LEU A 29 -5.21 0.52 15.56
CA LEU A 29 -3.95 -0.13 15.16
C LEU A 29 -3.74 0.00 13.64
N MET A 30 -4.78 -0.20 12.83
CA MET A 30 -4.70 -0.03 11.39
C MET A 30 -4.35 1.40 10.99
N ASN A 31 -4.93 2.41 11.64
CA ASN A 31 -4.56 3.82 11.42
C ASN A 31 -3.07 4.06 11.73
N ASN A 32 -2.55 3.50 12.83
CA ASN A 32 -1.13 3.61 13.17
C ASN A 32 -0.22 2.92 12.15
N ILE A 33 -0.63 1.76 11.62
CA ILE A 33 0.07 1.05 10.55
C ILE A 33 0.11 1.90 9.26
N GLN A 34 -0.99 2.57 8.91
CA GLN A 34 -1.03 3.48 7.77
C GLN A 34 -0.08 4.67 7.93
N ILE A 35 -0.07 5.30 9.12
CA ILE A 35 0.83 6.43 9.43
C ILE A 35 2.30 5.99 9.33
N GLU A 36 2.64 4.85 9.93
CA GLU A 36 4.00 4.33 9.90
C GLU A 36 4.43 3.94 8.48
N GLY A 37 3.51 3.35 7.68
CA GLY A 37 3.74 3.07 6.27
C GLY A 37 4.05 4.32 5.45
N GLN A 38 3.31 5.42 5.68
CA GLN A 38 3.58 6.72 5.05
C GLN A 38 4.95 7.27 5.44
N ARG A 39 5.33 7.15 6.72
CA ARG A 39 6.65 7.56 7.21
C ARG A 39 7.77 6.76 6.55
N MET A 40 7.62 5.43 6.47
CA MET A 40 8.60 4.55 5.82
C MET A 40 8.74 4.83 4.33
N HIS A 41 7.63 5.00 3.61
CA HIS A 41 7.67 5.38 2.20
C HIS A 41 8.47 6.69 1.98
N THR A 42 8.19 7.69 2.81
CA THR A 42 8.89 8.98 2.76
C THR A 42 10.40 8.83 2.98
N LEU A 43 10.80 8.04 3.99
CA LEU A 43 12.21 7.75 4.26
C LEU A 43 12.88 7.00 3.10
N ASN A 44 12.19 6.05 2.47
CA ASN A 44 12.72 5.31 1.33
C ASN A 44 12.96 6.22 0.11
N VAL A 45 12.04 7.16 -0.16
CA VAL A 45 12.23 8.18 -1.22
C VAL A 45 13.42 9.08 -0.89
N MET A 46 13.52 9.57 0.35
CA MET A 46 14.66 10.40 0.79
C MET A 46 16.00 9.67 0.68
N LEU A 47 16.06 8.41 1.12
CA LEU A 47 17.24 7.58 1.05
C LEU A 47 17.66 7.34 -0.41
N THR A 48 16.69 7.01 -1.28
CA THR A 48 16.93 6.85 -2.71
C THR A 48 17.54 8.12 -3.31
N ASN A 49 16.93 9.28 -3.06
CA ASN A 49 17.47 10.56 -3.52
C ASN A 49 18.90 10.82 -3.02
N LYS A 50 19.18 10.53 -1.74
CA LYS A 50 20.52 10.69 -1.16
C LYS A 50 21.54 9.78 -1.83
N ILE A 51 21.22 8.50 -2.02
CA ILE A 51 22.12 7.52 -2.67
C ILE A 51 22.45 7.95 -4.09
N PHE A 52 21.44 8.36 -4.87
CA PHE A 52 21.64 8.77 -6.26
C PHE A 52 22.43 10.08 -6.36
N LYS A 53 22.24 11.02 -5.42
CA LYS A 53 23.07 12.22 -5.31
C LYS A 53 24.55 11.89 -5.07
N GLU A 54 24.83 10.96 -4.15
CA GLU A 54 26.21 10.53 -3.88
C GLU A 54 26.81 9.76 -5.06
N LYS A 55 26.03 8.93 -5.75
CA LYS A 55 26.48 8.25 -6.99
C LYS A 55 26.81 9.26 -8.10
N ARG A 56 26.05 10.34 -8.24
CA ARG A 56 26.34 11.40 -9.22
C ARG A 56 27.69 12.07 -8.96
N LYS A 57 28.00 12.38 -7.70
CA LYS A 57 29.33 12.88 -7.31
C LYS A 57 30.44 11.89 -7.66
N LYS A 58 30.22 10.59 -7.40
CA LYS A 58 31.20 9.55 -7.77
C LYS A 58 31.41 9.43 -9.28
N ILE A 59 30.38 9.68 -10.10
CA ILE A 59 30.55 9.77 -11.57
C ILE A 59 31.46 10.94 -11.91
N ASP A 60 31.26 12.11 -11.28
CA ASP A 60 32.10 13.28 -11.53
C ASP A 60 33.56 13.05 -11.11
N GLU A 61 33.77 12.42 -9.96
CA GLU A 61 35.10 12.02 -9.49
C GLU A 61 35.75 11.02 -10.44
N PHE A 62 35.04 9.97 -10.84
CA PHE A 62 35.52 8.99 -11.82
C PHE A 62 35.88 9.64 -13.16
N MET A 63 35.03 10.54 -13.67
CA MET A 63 35.29 11.25 -14.91
C MET A 63 36.58 12.06 -14.82
N LYS A 64 36.80 12.76 -13.70
CA LYS A 64 37.95 13.62 -13.48
C LYS A 64 39.24 12.85 -13.24
N LEU A 65 39.21 11.84 -12.37
CA LEU A 65 40.41 11.17 -11.84
C LEU A 65 40.83 9.96 -12.67
N ASP A 66 39.88 9.27 -13.30
CA ASP A 66 40.14 8.00 -13.98
C ASP A 66 39.90 8.07 -15.48
N TYR A 67 38.67 8.43 -15.90
CA TYR A 67 38.26 8.31 -17.29
C TYR A 67 38.95 9.34 -18.19
N THR A 68 38.94 10.63 -17.81
CA THR A 68 39.52 11.69 -18.63
C THR A 68 41.02 11.50 -18.85
N PRO A 69 41.85 11.21 -17.82
CA PRO A 69 43.28 10.97 -18.03
C PRO A 69 43.55 9.80 -18.98
N LYS A 70 42.87 8.66 -18.77
CA LYS A 70 43.03 7.47 -19.63
C LYS A 70 42.58 7.73 -21.06
N TYR A 71 41.46 8.42 -21.24
CA TYR A 71 40.96 8.78 -22.56
C TYR A 71 41.94 9.68 -23.31
N ILE A 72 42.52 10.68 -22.63
CA ILE A 72 43.53 11.57 -23.21
C ILE A 72 44.79 10.77 -23.58
N GLU A 73 45.27 9.89 -22.72
CA GLU A 73 46.44 9.05 -22.99
C GLU A 73 46.24 8.19 -24.25
N GLU A 74 45.08 7.52 -24.35
CA GLU A 74 44.70 6.72 -25.52
C GLU A 74 44.48 7.57 -26.78
N PHE A 75 44.02 8.81 -26.61
CA PHE A 75 43.88 9.75 -27.71
C PHE A 75 45.25 10.19 -28.24
N ILE A 76 46.19 10.54 -27.36
CA ILE A 76 47.56 10.96 -27.73
C ILE A 76 48.28 9.86 -28.52
N LYS A 77 48.11 8.58 -28.15
CA LYS A 77 48.68 7.43 -28.89
C LYS A 77 48.23 7.35 -30.35
N LYS A 78 47.11 8.00 -30.72
CA LYS A 78 46.55 8.02 -32.08
C LYS A 78 46.96 9.26 -32.87
N ILE A 79 47.68 10.20 -32.26
CA ILE A 79 48.14 11.41 -32.92
C ILE A 79 49.40 11.06 -33.75
N PRO A 80 49.47 11.46 -35.03
CA PRO A 80 50.67 11.28 -35.85
C PRO A 80 51.93 11.91 -35.22
N GLN A 81 53.08 11.26 -35.35
CA GLN A 81 54.34 11.74 -34.73
C GLN A 81 54.81 13.13 -35.20
N ASN A 82 54.29 13.62 -36.33
CA ASN A 82 54.66 14.92 -36.92
C ASN A 82 53.63 16.04 -36.62
N THR A 83 52.68 15.81 -35.71
CA THR A 83 51.68 16.82 -35.35
C THR A 83 52.27 17.90 -34.43
N ASP A 84 52.18 19.17 -34.84
CA ASP A 84 52.53 20.30 -33.97
C ASP A 84 51.40 20.58 -32.97
N PHE A 85 51.59 20.10 -31.75
CA PHE A 85 50.63 20.30 -30.65
C PHE A 85 50.37 21.77 -30.34
N LYS A 86 51.32 22.68 -30.59
CA LYS A 86 51.14 24.10 -30.27
C LYS A 86 50.14 24.77 -31.20
N ILE A 87 49.99 24.24 -32.42
CA ILE A 87 49.04 24.69 -33.44
C ILE A 87 47.72 23.93 -33.31
N GLU A 88 47.77 22.61 -33.10
CA GLU A 88 46.60 21.74 -33.14
C GLU A 88 45.88 21.57 -31.80
N LEU A 89 46.44 22.05 -30.67
CA LEU A 89 45.82 21.90 -29.34
C LEU A 89 44.36 22.36 -29.31
N THR A 90 44.08 23.52 -29.90
CA THR A 90 42.71 24.05 -29.95
C THR A 90 41.78 23.06 -30.64
N ASN A 91 42.15 22.57 -31.84
CA ASN A 91 41.35 21.62 -32.64
C ASN A 91 41.18 20.26 -31.93
N ILE A 92 42.23 19.81 -31.26
CA ILE A 92 42.19 18.60 -30.43
C ILE A 92 41.19 18.77 -29.29
N MET A 93 41.27 19.89 -28.55
CA MET A 93 40.39 20.13 -27.40
C MET A 93 38.93 20.33 -27.83
N THR A 94 38.65 21.03 -28.94
CA THR A 94 37.29 21.11 -29.50
C THR A 94 36.75 19.76 -29.96
N SER A 95 37.60 18.79 -30.28
CA SER A 95 37.17 17.44 -30.64
C SER A 95 37.00 16.52 -29.43
N VAL A 96 37.85 16.68 -28.41
CA VAL A 96 37.91 15.81 -27.22
C VAL A 96 36.90 16.21 -26.16
N ILE A 97 36.78 17.51 -25.83
CA ILE A 97 35.89 17.98 -24.76
C ILE A 97 34.43 17.54 -24.99
N PRO A 98 33.85 17.69 -26.20
CA PRO A 98 32.47 17.26 -26.44
C PRO A 98 32.26 15.76 -26.17
N LYS A 99 33.20 14.90 -26.56
CA LYS A 99 33.11 13.45 -26.32
C LYS A 99 33.21 13.09 -24.83
N LEU A 100 34.04 13.80 -24.07
CA LEU A 100 34.12 13.64 -22.62
C LEU A 100 32.81 14.06 -21.94
N ASN A 101 32.25 15.20 -22.36
CA ASN A 101 30.97 15.69 -21.85
C ASN A 101 29.82 14.75 -22.21
N GLU A 102 29.74 14.31 -23.46
CA GLU A 102 28.72 13.34 -23.91
C GLU A 102 28.77 12.06 -23.07
N ARG A 103 29.99 11.54 -22.79
CA ARG A 103 30.13 10.36 -21.94
C ARG A 103 29.65 10.62 -20.51
N ARG A 104 30.03 11.76 -19.92
CA ARG A 104 29.58 12.16 -18.58
C ARG A 104 28.07 12.27 -18.52
N ASP A 105 27.48 12.98 -19.48
CA ASP A 105 26.05 13.23 -19.55
C ASP A 105 25.29 11.92 -19.76
N ALA A 106 25.77 11.02 -20.61
CA ALA A 106 25.19 9.69 -20.78
C ALA A 106 25.18 8.89 -19.46
N MET A 107 26.27 8.92 -18.69
CA MET A 107 26.35 8.26 -17.39
C MET A 107 25.39 8.90 -16.36
N GLN A 108 25.33 10.22 -16.30
CA GLN A 108 24.44 10.94 -15.39
C GLN A 108 22.96 10.75 -15.76
N ASN A 109 22.62 10.80 -17.05
CA ASN A 109 21.26 10.59 -17.54
C ASN A 109 20.79 9.15 -17.29
N THR A 110 21.68 8.17 -17.46
CA THR A 110 21.38 6.78 -17.12
C THR A 110 21.14 6.63 -15.62
N LEU A 111 21.96 7.26 -14.78
CA LEU A 111 21.78 7.26 -13.33
C LEU A 111 20.43 7.90 -12.94
N GLU A 112 20.09 9.03 -13.54
CA GLU A 112 18.85 9.75 -13.27
C GLU A 112 17.60 8.98 -13.73
N SER A 113 17.66 8.35 -14.91
CA SER A 113 16.57 7.47 -15.38
C SER A 113 16.30 6.32 -14.40
N ASN A 114 17.35 5.72 -13.84
CA ASN A 114 17.19 4.67 -12.83
C ASN A 114 16.63 5.22 -11.51
N ARG A 115 17.00 6.44 -11.10
CA ARG A 115 16.42 7.10 -9.91
C ARG A 115 14.92 7.25 -10.05
N ILE A 116 14.48 7.77 -11.20
CA ILE A 116 13.06 7.99 -11.51
C ILE A 116 12.31 6.65 -11.47
N LYS A 117 12.80 5.62 -12.15
CA LYS A 117 12.17 4.27 -12.15
C LYS A 117 12.00 3.69 -10.74
N ILE A 118 13.01 3.84 -9.87
CA ILE A 118 12.93 3.34 -8.49
C ILE A 118 11.91 4.13 -7.69
N ILE A 119 11.88 5.46 -7.81
CA ILE A 119 10.90 6.30 -7.12
C ILE A 119 9.49 5.99 -7.59
N ASP A 120 9.29 5.83 -8.90
CA ASP A 120 7.99 5.46 -9.46
C ASP A 120 7.53 4.11 -8.90
N LYS A 121 8.42 3.12 -8.83
CA LYS A 121 8.12 1.83 -8.21
C LYS A 121 7.76 1.97 -6.72
N LEU A 122 8.53 2.75 -5.95
CA LEU A 122 8.21 3.03 -4.54
C LEU A 122 6.85 3.69 -4.37
N ASN A 123 6.48 4.60 -5.28
CA ASN A 123 5.18 5.27 -5.28
C ASN A 123 4.05 4.28 -5.61
N THR A 124 4.21 3.47 -6.65
CA THR A 124 3.23 2.44 -7.02
C THR A 124 2.99 1.45 -5.89
N ASP A 125 4.06 0.92 -5.30
CA ASP A 125 3.97 -0.06 -4.22
C ASP A 125 3.31 0.54 -2.97
N PHE A 126 3.62 1.81 -2.67
CA PHE A 126 2.98 2.51 -1.56
C PHE A 126 1.50 2.77 -1.80
N GLN A 127 1.07 3.08 -3.03
CA GLN A 127 -0.36 3.21 -3.33
C GLN A 127 -1.09 1.87 -3.15
N GLN A 128 -0.51 0.76 -3.62
CA GLN A 128 -1.09 -0.57 -3.40
C GLN A 128 -1.19 -0.92 -1.91
N TYR A 129 -0.13 -0.65 -1.15
CA TYR A 129 -0.13 -0.79 0.31
C TYR A 129 -1.25 0.03 0.97
N LYS A 130 -1.41 1.30 0.57
CA LYS A 130 -2.44 2.18 1.10
C LYS A 130 -3.84 1.64 0.80
N THR A 131 -4.11 1.24 -0.44
CA THR A 131 -5.38 0.63 -0.85
C THR A 131 -5.70 -0.61 -0.02
N ALA A 132 -4.72 -1.51 0.15
CA ALA A 132 -4.91 -2.71 0.97
C ALA A 132 -5.21 -2.37 2.45
N CYS A 133 -4.54 -1.36 3.01
CA CYS A 133 -4.83 -0.91 4.37
C CYS A 133 -6.23 -0.29 4.49
N ASP A 134 -6.66 0.50 3.50
CA ASP A 134 -8.00 1.10 3.46
C ASP A 134 -9.09 0.03 3.34
N GLU A 135 -8.89 -0.98 2.51
CA GLU A 135 -9.81 -2.13 2.38
C GLU A 135 -9.88 -2.94 3.69
N LEU A 136 -8.74 -3.23 4.29
CA LEU A 136 -8.69 -3.95 5.57
C LEU A 136 -9.36 -3.14 6.69
N LYS A 137 -9.16 -1.82 6.72
CA LYS A 137 -9.83 -0.93 7.65
C LYS A 137 -11.35 -1.00 7.49
N LYS A 138 -11.86 -0.94 6.26
CA LYS A 138 -13.31 -1.09 5.99
C LYS A 138 -13.85 -2.44 6.46
N LEU A 139 -13.11 -3.52 6.26
CA LEU A 139 -13.49 -4.85 6.77
C LEU A 139 -13.54 -4.88 8.30
N LEU A 140 -12.57 -4.27 8.97
CA LEU A 140 -12.55 -4.14 10.43
C LEU A 140 -13.72 -3.28 10.95
N GLU A 141 -14.00 -2.14 10.30
CA GLU A 141 -15.14 -1.28 10.62
C GLU A 141 -16.47 -2.03 10.49
N SER A 142 -16.66 -2.77 9.41
CA SER A 142 -17.87 -3.60 9.21
C SER A 142 -17.99 -4.69 10.26
N ALA A 143 -16.90 -5.41 10.57
CA ALA A 143 -16.92 -6.46 11.58
C ALA A 143 -17.23 -5.94 12.99
N VAL A 144 -16.68 -4.77 13.35
CA VAL A 144 -16.95 -4.09 14.62
C VAL A 144 -18.42 -3.65 14.69
N LYS A 145 -18.97 -3.04 13.62
CA LYS A 145 -20.39 -2.64 13.58
C LYS A 145 -21.33 -3.83 13.76
N VAL A 146 -21.04 -4.96 13.11
CA VAL A 146 -21.83 -6.19 13.29
C VAL A 146 -21.79 -6.68 14.73
N ASP A 147 -20.62 -6.65 15.39
CA ASP A 147 -20.52 -7.03 16.81
C ASP A 147 -21.27 -6.06 17.73
N GLU A 148 -21.23 -4.76 17.44
CA GLU A 148 -21.97 -3.73 18.17
C GLU A 148 -23.49 -3.89 18.02
N GLU A 149 -23.99 -4.08 16.80
CA GLU A 149 -25.42 -4.31 16.57
C GLU A 149 -25.89 -5.62 17.19
N ARG A 150 -25.07 -6.68 17.16
CA ARG A 150 -25.37 -7.93 17.89
C ARG A 150 -25.45 -7.72 19.40
N LYS A 151 -24.57 -6.89 19.98
CA LYS A 151 -24.63 -6.52 21.40
C LYS A 151 -25.88 -5.70 21.72
N LYS A 152 -26.24 -4.74 20.87
CA LYS A 152 -27.48 -3.94 21.03
C LYS A 152 -28.71 -4.83 20.96
N LEU A 153 -28.81 -5.70 19.95
CA LEU A 153 -29.88 -6.69 19.83
C LEU A 153 -29.93 -7.60 21.05
N HIS A 154 -28.79 -8.14 21.50
CA HIS A 154 -28.77 -8.96 22.72
C HIS A 154 -29.24 -8.16 23.95
N SER A 155 -28.83 -6.90 24.11
CA SER A 155 -29.31 -6.05 25.20
C SER A 155 -30.80 -5.73 25.10
N GLN A 156 -31.31 -5.47 23.90
CA GLN A 156 -32.72 -5.24 23.64
C GLN A 156 -33.52 -6.52 23.92
N VAL A 157 -33.09 -7.68 23.42
CA VAL A 157 -33.70 -8.98 23.71
C VAL A 157 -33.65 -9.29 25.21
N SER A 158 -32.55 -8.98 25.91
CA SER A 158 -32.47 -9.16 27.37
C SER A 158 -33.41 -8.24 28.14
N GLN A 159 -33.62 -7.00 27.66
CA GLN A 159 -34.58 -6.04 28.23
C GLN A 159 -36.04 -6.44 27.92
N LEU A 160 -36.29 -6.93 26.71
CA LEU A 160 -37.59 -7.41 26.26
C LEU A 160 -37.99 -8.70 26.97
N THR A 161 -37.08 -9.65 27.17
CA THR A 161 -37.36 -10.91 27.90
C THR A 161 -37.62 -10.73 29.40
N GLN A 162 -37.32 -9.56 29.98
CA GLN A 162 -37.83 -9.19 31.32
C GLN A 162 -39.33 -8.84 31.31
N ASN A 163 -39.90 -8.49 30.16
CA ASN A 163 -41.32 -8.24 29.95
C ASN A 163 -41.86 -9.17 28.84
N LYS A 164 -42.16 -10.44 29.18
CA LYS A 164 -42.87 -11.48 28.37
C LYS A 164 -43.04 -11.14 26.87
N ILE A 165 -42.16 -11.68 26.00
CA ILE A 165 -42.23 -11.48 24.54
C ILE A 165 -42.53 -12.77 23.79
N ASP A 166 -43.28 -12.58 22.70
CA ASP A 166 -43.71 -13.54 21.69
C ASP A 166 -42.55 -13.93 20.75
N PHE A 167 -42.17 -15.21 20.78
CA PHE A 167 -40.96 -15.75 20.13
C PHE A 167 -41.09 -15.87 18.62
N ASP A 168 -42.31 -15.88 18.06
CA ASP A 168 -42.53 -16.11 16.64
C ASP A 168 -42.20 -14.86 15.78
N GLN A 169 -42.37 -13.65 16.34
CA GLN A 169 -41.94 -12.41 15.67
C GLN A 169 -40.42 -12.22 15.68
N LEU A 170 -39.74 -12.82 16.67
CA LEU A 170 -38.29 -12.71 16.82
C LEU A 170 -37.58 -13.47 15.69
N ASP A 171 -38.01 -14.70 15.42
CA ASP A 171 -37.43 -15.54 14.37
C ASP A 171 -37.65 -14.94 12.97
N ILE A 172 -38.85 -14.41 12.70
CA ILE A 172 -39.15 -13.74 11.42
C ILE A 172 -38.28 -12.47 11.21
N THR A 173 -37.96 -11.76 12.29
CA THR A 173 -37.14 -10.54 12.22
C THR A 173 -35.67 -10.87 12.00
N ILE A 174 -35.18 -11.94 12.62
CA ILE A 174 -33.81 -12.43 12.44
C ILE A 174 -33.63 -12.98 11.02
N ASP A 175 -34.59 -13.75 10.50
CA ASP A 175 -34.54 -14.30 9.15
C ASP A 175 -34.60 -13.20 8.08
N LYS A 176 -35.41 -12.15 8.30
CA LYS A 176 -35.43 -10.96 7.42
C LYS A 176 -34.12 -10.19 7.47
N PHE A 177 -33.53 -9.99 8.65
CA PHE A 177 -32.25 -9.28 8.75
C PHE A 177 -31.11 -10.02 8.03
N ILE A 178 -31.11 -11.36 8.09
CA ILE A 178 -30.12 -12.20 7.38
C ILE A 178 -30.36 -12.18 5.86
N GLN A 179 -31.62 -12.15 5.40
CA GLN A 179 -31.94 -12.00 3.97
C GLN A 179 -31.62 -10.59 3.43
N ASP A 180 -31.93 -9.54 4.19
CA ASP A 180 -31.78 -8.14 3.76
C ASP A 180 -30.31 -7.65 3.79
N THR A 181 -29.43 -8.33 4.53
CA THR A 181 -27.99 -8.02 4.59
C THR A 181 -27.20 -8.53 3.38
N GLY A 182 -27.83 -9.33 2.49
CA GLY A 182 -27.23 -9.80 1.24
C GLY A 182 -27.22 -8.77 0.09
N ASP A 183 -28.00 -7.68 0.18
CA ASP A 183 -28.32 -6.82 -0.98
C ASP A 183 -28.14 -5.30 -0.67
N TRP A 184 -26.99 -4.92 -0.10
CA TRP A 184 -26.73 -3.56 0.44
C TRP A 184 -26.35 -2.49 -0.61
N GLY A 185 -27.20 -2.34 -1.64
CA GLY A 185 -27.11 -1.23 -2.60
C GLY A 185 -28.10 -0.08 -2.37
N GLU A 186 -29.36 -0.36 -1.97
CA GLU A 186 -30.44 0.62 -2.25
C GLU A 186 -31.46 0.91 -1.12
N ASN A 187 -31.54 0.15 -0.02
CA ASN A 187 -32.73 0.20 0.85
C ASN A 187 -32.57 0.66 2.33
N ILE A 188 -31.50 1.38 2.67
CA ILE A 188 -31.30 1.91 4.05
C ILE A 188 -32.41 2.89 4.49
N ASN A 189 -33.08 3.57 3.55
CA ASN A 189 -34.09 4.58 3.87
C ASN A 189 -35.48 4.00 4.25
N ASN A 190 -35.78 2.75 3.86
CA ASN A 190 -37.08 2.12 4.11
C ASN A 190 -37.18 1.40 5.46
N LEU A 191 -36.06 1.11 6.10
CA LEU A 191 -36.01 0.48 7.43
C LEU A 191 -36.46 1.45 8.53
N ASN A 192 -36.00 2.70 8.45
CA ASN A 192 -36.28 3.73 9.45
C ASN A 192 -37.77 4.15 9.46
N SER A 193 -38.46 4.07 8.31
CA SER A 193 -39.90 4.37 8.21
C SER A 193 -40.78 3.22 8.71
N SER A 194 -40.30 1.97 8.60
CA SER A 194 -41.04 0.77 9.01
C SER A 194 -40.97 0.53 10.52
N VAL A 195 -39.82 0.79 11.14
CA VAL A 195 -39.63 0.70 12.60
C VAL A 195 -40.46 1.75 13.35
N ASN A 196 -40.54 2.98 12.82
CA ASN A 196 -41.36 4.05 13.43
C ASN A 196 -42.88 3.77 13.39
N LYS A 197 -43.37 2.95 12.45
CA LYS A 197 -44.79 2.55 12.39
C LYS A 197 -45.15 1.46 13.40
N LEU A 198 -44.18 0.64 13.81
CA LEU A 198 -44.38 -0.45 14.77
C LEU A 198 -44.29 0.03 16.23
N ILE A 199 -43.52 1.08 16.49
CA ILE A 199 -43.34 1.64 17.84
C ILE A 199 -44.51 2.54 18.27
N ASN A 200 -45.28 3.09 17.32
CA ASN A 200 -46.36 4.05 17.58
C ASN A 200 -47.77 3.44 17.46
N LYS A 201 -47.97 2.16 17.76
CA LYS A 201 -49.30 1.54 17.81
C LYS A 201 -49.58 0.88 19.16
#